data_AF-A0A537W036-F1
#
_entry.id   AF-A0A537W036-F1
#
_cell.length_a   1.000
_cell.length_b   1.000
_cell.length_c   1.000
_cell.angle_alpha   90.00
_cell.angle_beta   90.00
_cell.angle_gamma   90.00
#
_symmetry.space_group_name_H-M   'P 1'
#
loop_
_entity.id
_entity.type
_entity.pdbx_description
1 polymer ?
#
loop_
_entity_poly.entity_id
_entity_poly.type
_entity_poly.pdbx_seq_one_letter_code
_entity_poly.pdbx_strand_id
1 'polypeptide(L)'
;MFPREQMLVLIYDDYRSDNEATVRRVLRFLEVDDEVPLEPVEVHKAVRVRSPAVRAVAQRLTVAEGPVTRAINSTVKAVVPTQLRRDVRRRLIFGKPKPPDDEFMRELRVRFRGEVQALGEYLNRDLLSLWGYGDVS
;
A
#
# COMPACT_ATOMS: atom_id res chain seq x y z
N MET A 1 -23.98 15.43 -16.26
CA MET A 1 -23.11 14.28 -16.58
C MET A 1 -21.83 14.84 -17.18
N PHE A 2 -20.65 14.28 -16.88
CA PHE A 2 -19.38 14.77 -17.41
C PHE A 2 -19.02 14.02 -18.71
N PRO A 3 -18.48 14.71 -19.73
CA PRO A 3 -17.95 14.09 -20.95
C PRO A 3 -16.69 13.28 -20.65
N ARG A 4 -16.35 12.31 -21.51
CA ARG A 4 -15.23 11.38 -21.31
C ARG A 4 -13.90 12.11 -21.21
N GLU A 5 -13.75 13.21 -21.93
CA GLU A 5 -12.56 14.05 -22.00
C GLU A 5 -12.30 14.79 -20.69
N GLN A 6 -13.32 14.94 -19.82
CA GLN A 6 -13.19 15.53 -18.48
C GLN A 6 -12.94 14.48 -17.37
N MET A 7 -12.70 13.22 -17.75
CA MET A 7 -12.46 12.13 -16.80
C MET A 7 -11.18 11.37 -17.15
N LEU A 8 -10.18 11.45 -16.29
CA LEU A 8 -8.97 10.64 -16.37
C LEU A 8 -9.07 9.42 -15.46
N VAL A 9 -9.15 8.23 -16.06
CA VAL A 9 -9.08 6.96 -15.32
C VAL A 9 -7.63 6.48 -15.30
N LEU A 10 -7.09 6.30 -14.09
CA LEU A 10 -5.76 5.76 -13.85
C LEU A 10 -5.86 4.37 -13.24
N ILE A 11 -5.18 3.41 -13.87
CA ILE A 11 -5.05 2.06 -13.33
C ILE A 11 -3.85 2.07 -12.37
N TYR A 12 -4.08 1.62 -11.14
CA TYR A 12 -3.05 1.66 -10.11
C TYR A 12 -1.82 0.82 -10.46
N ASP A 13 -1.99 -0.32 -11.12
CA ASP A 13 -0.86 -1.15 -11.55
C ASP A 13 0.05 -0.44 -12.56
N ASP A 14 -0.52 0.34 -13.48
CA ASP A 14 0.25 1.14 -14.44
C ASP A 14 1.04 2.23 -13.69
N TYR A 15 0.37 2.97 -12.78
CA TYR A 15 1.01 3.95 -11.89
C TYR A 15 2.14 3.34 -11.05
N ARG A 16 1.94 2.12 -10.56
CA ARG A 16 2.93 1.42 -9.75
C ARG A 16 4.12 0.96 -10.60
N SER A 17 3.90 0.55 -11.84
CA SER A 17 4.96 0.12 -12.75
C SER A 17 5.77 1.29 -13.31
N ASP A 18 5.11 2.41 -13.60
CA ASP A 18 5.69 3.61 -14.16
C ASP A 18 4.98 4.86 -13.60
N ASN A 19 5.51 5.31 -12.47
CA ASN A 19 4.98 6.46 -11.74
C ASN A 19 5.13 7.74 -12.56
N GLU A 20 6.31 7.94 -13.15
CA GLU A 20 6.66 9.16 -13.87
C GLU A 20 5.77 9.33 -15.11
N ALA A 21 5.65 8.29 -15.94
CA ALA A 21 4.78 8.35 -17.12
C ALA A 21 3.32 8.62 -16.75
N THR A 22 2.87 8.10 -15.60
CA THR A 22 1.52 8.35 -15.09
C THR A 22 1.34 9.80 -14.64
N VAL A 23 2.32 10.37 -13.92
CA VAL A 23 2.29 11.78 -13.51
C VAL A 23 2.31 12.69 -14.74
N ARG A 24 3.16 12.43 -15.74
CA ARG A 24 3.15 13.19 -17.01
C ARG A 24 1.79 13.12 -17.71
N ARG A 25 1.12 11.96 -17.68
CA ARG A 25 -0.25 11.82 -18.20
C ARG A 25 -1.26 12.69 -17.43
N VAL A 26 -1.12 12.80 -16.11
CA VAL A 26 -1.95 13.72 -15.30
C VAL A 26 -1.68 15.17 -15.67
N LEU A 27 -0.42 15.58 -15.84
CA LEU A 27 -0.06 16.94 -16.24
C LEU A 27 -0.68 17.31 -17.59
N ARG A 28 -0.53 16.46 -18.60
CA ARG A 28 -1.17 16.64 -19.92
C ARG A 28 -2.69 16.75 -19.82
N PHE A 29 -3.32 15.93 -18.99
CA PHE A 29 -4.78 15.98 -18.79
C PHE A 29 -5.24 17.27 -18.13
N LEU A 30 -4.43 17.82 -17.22
CA LEU A 30 -4.68 19.11 -16.57
C LEU A 30 -4.22 20.30 -17.43
N GLU A 31 -3.74 20.06 -18.66
CA GLU A 31 -3.18 21.07 -19.56
C GLU A 31 -2.02 21.85 -18.93
N VAL A 32 -1.25 21.18 -18.07
CA VAL A 32 -0.01 21.67 -17.45
C VAL A 32 1.18 21.15 -18.25
N ASP A 33 2.24 21.95 -18.35
CA ASP A 33 3.52 21.55 -18.93
C ASP A 33 4.02 20.24 -18.32
N ASP A 34 4.13 19.21 -19.14
CA ASP A 34 4.55 17.87 -18.75
C ASP A 34 6.03 17.60 -19.01
N GLU A 35 6.80 18.59 -19.48
CA GLU A 35 8.26 18.52 -19.65
C GLU A 35 9.02 19.00 -18.41
N VAL A 36 8.31 19.47 -17.38
CA VAL A 36 8.91 19.86 -16.12
C VAL A 36 9.65 18.69 -15.46
N PRO A 37 10.82 18.94 -14.83
CA PRO A 37 11.52 17.90 -14.08
C PRO A 37 10.65 17.36 -12.94
N LEU A 38 10.44 16.05 -12.92
CA LEU A 38 9.71 15.37 -11.84
C LEU A 38 10.72 14.82 -10.83
N GLU A 39 10.65 15.29 -9.58
CA GLU A 39 11.45 14.75 -8.48
C GLU A 39 10.69 13.59 -7.80
N PRO A 40 11.17 12.33 -7.90
CA PRO A 40 10.51 11.22 -7.26
C PRO A 40 10.63 11.30 -5.74
N VAL A 41 9.49 11.40 -5.05
CA VAL A 41 9.43 11.36 -3.59
C VAL A 41 9.42 9.91 -3.11
N GLU A 42 10.41 9.51 -2.30
CA GLU A 42 10.40 8.18 -1.65
C GLU A 42 9.26 8.09 -0.63
N VAL A 43 8.17 7.40 -0.97
CA VAL A 43 7.08 7.12 -0.03
C VAL A 43 7.37 5.83 0.73
N HIS A 44 7.37 5.90 2.07
CA HIS A 44 7.49 4.73 2.93
C HIS A 44 6.28 3.79 2.73
N LYS A 45 6.54 2.60 2.20
CA LYS A 45 5.54 1.54 1.96
C LYS A 45 4.68 1.33 3.22
N ALA A 46 3.36 1.24 3.06
CA ALA A 46 2.44 0.98 4.16
C ALA A 46 2.74 -0.39 4.79
N VAL A 47 2.94 -0.42 6.10
CA VAL A 47 3.38 -1.64 6.81
C VAL A 47 2.41 -2.01 7.93
N ARG A 48 1.85 -3.23 7.88
CA ARG A 48 0.97 -3.77 8.92
C ARG A 48 1.79 -4.32 10.10
N VAL A 49 1.26 -4.12 11.30
CA VAL A 49 1.82 -4.61 12.57
C VAL A 49 1.73 -6.15 12.67
N ARG A 50 2.89 -6.80 12.76
CA ARG A 50 3.15 -8.26 12.76
C ARG A 50 2.62 -8.97 14.00
N SER A 51 2.51 -8.27 15.13
CA SER A 51 1.85 -8.80 16.34
C SER A 51 1.09 -7.69 17.09
N PRO A 52 -0.26 -7.72 17.05
CA PRO A 52 -1.09 -6.77 17.79
C PRO A 52 -0.82 -6.80 19.30
N ALA A 53 -0.49 -7.97 19.86
CA ALA A 53 -0.15 -8.14 21.28
C ALA A 53 1.14 -7.38 21.67
N VAL A 54 2.19 -7.45 20.85
CA VAL A 54 3.44 -6.71 21.11
C VAL A 54 3.22 -5.21 20.91
N ARG A 55 2.38 -4.81 19.94
CA ARG A 55 1.95 -3.41 19.80
C ARG A 55 1.20 -2.94 21.05
N ALA A 56 0.29 -3.75 21.58
CA ALA A 56 -0.47 -3.41 22.77
C ALA A 56 0.42 -3.30 24.02
N VAL A 57 1.40 -4.20 24.18
CA VAL A 57 2.39 -4.12 25.28
C VAL A 57 3.28 -2.89 25.11
N ALA A 58 3.81 -2.63 23.92
CA ALA A 58 4.61 -1.44 23.66
C ALA A 58 3.81 -0.16 23.91
N GLN A 59 2.54 -0.12 23.48
CA GLN A 59 1.64 1.01 23.68
C GLN A 59 1.34 1.22 25.18
N ARG A 60 1.11 0.14 25.95
CA ARG A 60 0.94 0.20 27.41
C ARG A 60 2.20 0.70 28.13
N LEU A 61 3.38 0.32 27.67
CA LEU A 61 4.66 0.81 28.24
C LEU A 61 4.95 2.28 27.92
N THR A 62 4.39 2.81 26.83
CA THR A 62 4.47 4.24 26.47
C THR A 62 3.38 5.10 27.10
N VAL A 63 2.20 4.54 27.44
CA VAL A 63 1.03 5.29 27.93
C VAL A 63 0.85 5.18 29.46
N ALA A 64 1.40 4.16 30.12
CA ALA A 64 1.25 3.97 31.56
C ALA A 64 2.20 4.88 32.36
N GLU A 65 1.69 6.02 32.83
CA GLU A 65 2.34 6.87 33.81
C GLU A 65 2.20 6.28 35.22
N GLY A 66 3.30 5.72 35.73
CA GLY A 66 3.40 5.20 37.10
C GLY A 66 4.86 5.01 37.53
N PRO A 67 5.16 4.98 38.85
CA PRO A 67 6.53 4.89 39.34
C PRO A 67 7.23 3.57 38.94
N VAL A 68 6.47 2.47 38.85
CA VAL A 68 6.99 1.14 38.46
C VAL A 68 7.36 1.08 36.97
N THR A 69 6.58 1.70 36.08
CA THR A 69 6.88 1.79 34.64
C THR A 69 8.05 2.72 34.33
N ARG A 70 8.30 3.74 35.17
CA ARG A 70 9.44 4.65 35.04
C ARG A 70 10.78 3.92 35.28
N ALA A 71 10.83 3.05 36.29
CA ALA A 71 11.99 2.22 36.59
C ALA A 71 12.30 1.19 35.49
N ILE A 72 11.26 0.54 34.95
CA ILE A 72 11.42 -0.41 33.83
C ILE A 72 11.88 0.35 32.58
N ASN A 73 11.27 1.50 32.27
CA ASN A 73 11.67 2.33 31.14
C ASN A 73 13.11 2.85 31.27
N SER A 74 13.59 3.19 32.47
CA SER A 74 14.98 3.61 32.67
C SER A 74 15.97 2.46 32.44
N THR A 75 15.66 1.24 32.89
CA THR A 75 16.55 0.09 32.70
C THR A 75 16.61 -0.33 31.22
N VAL A 76 15.45 -0.38 30.54
CA VAL A 76 15.44 -0.68 29.09
C VAL A 76 16.12 0.47 28.31
N LYS A 77 16.00 1.73 28.74
CA LYS A 77 16.68 2.88 28.10
C LYS A 77 18.20 2.88 28.34
N ALA A 78 18.65 2.32 29.46
CA ALA A 78 20.07 2.19 29.78
C ALA A 78 20.76 1.06 29.01
N VAL A 79 20.03 -0.01 28.67
CA VAL A 79 20.64 -1.23 28.07
C VAL A 79 20.55 -1.25 26.54
N VAL A 80 19.63 -0.52 25.92
CA VAL A 80 19.41 -0.59 24.45
C VAL A 80 19.53 0.79 23.80
N PRO A 81 20.63 1.06 23.05
CA PRO A 81 20.82 2.29 22.30
C PRO A 81 19.64 2.60 21.38
N THR A 82 19.28 3.87 21.27
CA THR A 82 18.09 4.37 20.54
C THR A 82 18.05 3.93 19.08
N GLN A 83 19.21 3.73 18.46
CA GLN A 83 19.37 3.26 17.09
C GLN A 83 18.98 1.78 16.93
N LEU A 84 19.34 0.93 17.90
CA LEU A 84 19.04 -0.51 17.89
C LEU A 84 17.54 -0.78 18.09
N ARG A 85 16.85 0.07 18.86
CA ARG A 85 15.39 0.00 19.04
C ARG A 85 14.62 0.24 17.73
N ARG A 86 15.13 1.10 16.84
CA ARG A 86 14.47 1.44 15.56
C ARG A 86 14.53 0.27 14.58
N ASP A 87 15.66 -0.43 14.52
CA ASP A 87 15.87 -1.55 13.59
C ASP A 87 15.16 -2.83 14.01
N VAL A 88 15.15 -3.14 15.30
CA VAL A 88 14.43 -4.30 15.84
C VAL A 88 12.91 -4.14 15.68
N ARG A 89 12.38 -2.93 15.90
CA ARG A 89 10.99 -2.59 15.63
C ARG A 89 10.64 -2.77 14.14
N ARG A 90 11.53 -2.34 13.24
CA ARG A 90 11.32 -2.47 11.79
C ARG A 90 11.33 -3.92 11.31
N ARG A 91 12.15 -4.81 11.90
CA ARG A 91 12.20 -6.24 11.53
C ARG A 91 11.12 -7.09 12.21
N LEU A 92 10.74 -6.76 13.44
CA LEU A 92 9.79 -7.57 14.22
C LEU A 92 8.33 -7.15 14.09
N ILE A 93 8.05 -5.90 13.65
CA ILE A 93 6.67 -5.40 13.54
C ILE A 93 6.14 -5.46 12.11
N PHE A 94 6.97 -5.72 11.12
CA PHE A 94 6.56 -5.52 9.74
C PHE A 94 6.76 -6.80 8.91
N GLY A 95 5.66 -7.50 8.66
CA GLY A 95 5.61 -8.69 7.81
C GLY A 95 4.84 -8.43 6.51
N LYS A 96 5.06 -9.27 5.49
CA LYS A 96 4.24 -9.30 4.27
C LYS A 96 2.78 -9.61 4.65
N PRO A 97 1.77 -9.02 3.96
CA PRO A 97 0.37 -9.34 4.22
C PRO A 97 0.13 -10.86 4.13
N LYS A 98 -0.79 -11.41 4.94
CA LYS A 98 -1.26 -12.79 4.73
C LYS A 98 -1.84 -12.85 3.30
N PRO A 99 -1.46 -13.83 2.47
CA PRO A 99 -2.11 -14.00 1.18
C PRO A 99 -3.62 -14.16 1.40
N PRO A 100 -4.46 -13.60 0.50
CA PRO A 100 -5.89 -13.83 0.55
C PRO A 100 -6.19 -15.33 0.41
N ASP A 101 -7.37 -15.75 0.85
CA ASP A 101 -7.82 -17.13 0.70
C ASP A 101 -8.02 -17.46 -0.79
N ASP A 102 -7.39 -18.52 -1.28
CA ASP A 102 -7.34 -18.83 -2.71
C ASP A 102 -8.71 -19.22 -3.28
N GLU A 103 -9.52 -19.96 -2.51
CA GLU A 103 -10.87 -20.34 -2.90
C GLU A 103 -11.78 -19.11 -3.02
N PHE A 104 -11.73 -18.23 -2.02
CA PHE A 104 -12.47 -16.98 -2.05
C PHE A 104 -12.03 -16.06 -3.20
N MET A 105 -10.72 -15.96 -3.47
CA MET A 105 -10.22 -15.18 -4.61
C MET A 105 -10.69 -15.74 -5.95
N ARG A 106 -10.76 -17.07 -6.09
CA ARG A 106 -11.31 -17.73 -7.29
C ARG A 106 -12.79 -17.40 -7.46
N GLU A 107 -13.59 -17.48 -6.40
CA GLU A 107 -15.01 -17.11 -6.43
C GLU A 107 -15.20 -15.66 -6.89
N LEU A 108 -14.44 -14.71 -6.30
CA LEU A 108 -14.49 -13.30 -6.69
C LEU A 108 -14.11 -13.08 -8.16
N ARG A 109 -13.07 -13.78 -8.64
CA ARG A 109 -12.66 -13.68 -10.05
C ARG A 109 -13.73 -14.21 -11.00
N VAL A 110 -14.36 -15.34 -10.69
CA VAL A 110 -15.49 -15.84 -11.51
C VAL A 110 -16.63 -14.82 -11.51
N ARG A 111 -17.01 -14.35 -10.32
CA ARG A 111 -18.15 -13.45 -10.13
C ARG A 111 -17.98 -12.13 -10.88
N PHE A 112 -16.79 -11.52 -10.81
CA PHE A 112 -16.54 -10.19 -11.36
C PHE A 112 -15.90 -10.21 -12.76
N ARG A 113 -15.73 -11.38 -13.38
CA ARG A 113 -15.06 -11.50 -14.69
C ARG A 113 -15.75 -10.65 -15.76
N GLY A 114 -17.09 -10.67 -15.79
CA GLY A 114 -17.87 -9.93 -16.77
C GLY A 114 -17.71 -8.41 -16.62
N GLU A 115 -17.75 -7.92 -15.39
CA GLU A 115 -17.59 -6.50 -15.06
C GLU A 115 -16.17 -6.02 -15.37
N VAL A 116 -15.16 -6.83 -15.07
CA VAL A 116 -13.76 -6.52 -15.41
C VAL A 116 -13.55 -6.49 -16.91
N GLN A 117 -14.15 -7.42 -17.65
CA GLN A 117 -14.11 -7.41 -19.11
C GLN A 117 -14.77 -6.15 -19.68
N ALA A 118 -16.00 -5.83 -19.24
CA ALA A 118 -16.72 -4.65 -19.70
C ALA A 118 -15.97 -3.35 -19.39
N LEU A 119 -15.34 -3.26 -18.21
CA LEU A 119 -14.48 -2.14 -17.86
C LEU A 119 -13.24 -2.06 -18.76
N GLY A 120 -12.62 -3.21 -19.05
CA GLY A 120 -11.46 -3.27 -19.94
C GLY A 120 -11.78 -2.81 -21.35
N GLU A 121 -12.91 -3.25 -21.91
CA GLU A 121 -13.41 -2.80 -23.22
C GLU A 121 -13.69 -1.29 -23.22
N TYR A 122 -14.35 -0.76 -22.17
CA TYR A 122 -14.64 0.68 -22.05
C TYR A 122 -13.37 1.54 -21.99
N LEU A 123 -12.34 1.05 -21.28
CA LEU A 123 -11.06 1.73 -21.11
C LEU A 123 -10.06 1.44 -22.24
N ASN A 124 -10.39 0.53 -23.16
CA ASN A 124 -9.47 -0.01 -24.18
C ASN A 124 -8.17 -0.55 -23.55
N ARG A 125 -8.31 -1.38 -22.51
CA ARG A 125 -7.20 -2.01 -21.78
C ARG A 125 -7.55 -3.46 -21.44
N ASP A 126 -6.61 -4.37 -21.68
CA ASP A 126 -6.76 -5.77 -21.30
C ASP A 126 -6.57 -5.97 -19.78
N LEU A 127 -7.65 -5.75 -19.03
CA LEU A 127 -7.67 -5.91 -17.57
C LEU A 127 -7.68 -7.38 -17.13
N LEU A 128 -8.20 -8.29 -17.96
CA LEU A 128 -8.24 -9.71 -17.63
C LEU A 128 -6.83 -10.29 -17.57
N SER A 129 -5.98 -9.97 -18.54
CA SER A 129 -4.57 -10.36 -18.50
C SER A 129 -3.82 -9.61 -17.41
N LEU A 130 -4.04 -8.29 -17.27
CA LEU A 130 -3.34 -7.46 -16.27
C LEU A 130 -3.59 -7.95 -14.83
N TRP A 131 -4.79 -8.42 -14.52
CA TRP A 131 -5.18 -8.86 -13.17
C TRP A 131 -5.20 -10.39 -12.99
N GLY A 132 -4.74 -11.15 -13.98
CA GLY A 132 -4.56 -12.60 -13.88
C GLY A 132 -5.86 -13.41 -13.83
N TYR A 133 -6.82 -13.06 -14.68
CA TYR A 133 -8.08 -13.80 -14.86
C TYR A 133 -7.95 -15.01 -15.80
N GLY A 134 -6.81 -15.18 -16.48
CA GLY A 134 -6.59 -16.24 -17.47
C GLY A 134 -6.70 -17.67 -16.92
N ASP A 135 -6.37 -17.87 -15.64
CA ASP A 135 -6.33 -19.20 -15.00
C ASP A 135 -7.66 -19.63 -14.36
N VAL A 136 -8.69 -18.78 -14.42
CA VAL A 136 -9.99 -19.02 -13.80
C VAL A 136 -10.99 -19.37 -14.90
N SER A 137 -11.02 -20.65 -15.29
CA SER A 137 -12.03 -21.24 -16.19
C SER A 137 -12.98 -22.13 -15.42
#